data_AF-A0A7X7FSK1-F1
#
_entry.id   AF-A0A7X7FSK1-F1
#
_cell.length_a   1.000
_cell.length_b   1.000
_cell.length_c   1.000
_cell.angle_alpha   90.00
_cell.angle_beta   90.00
_cell.angle_gamma   90.00
#
_symmetry.space_group_name_H-M   'P 1'
#
loop_
_entity.id
_entity.type
_entity.pdbx_description
1 polymer ?
#
loop_
_entity_poly.entity_id
_entity_poly.type
_entity_poly.pdbx_seq_one_letter_code
_entity_poly.pdbx_strand_id
1 'polypeptide(L)'
;RLTETIPTETTQTVADLLSACIPRRLGMDWTVLPTDDGFAVAVYALSPIAYSFGGQSMPANPYELRLPLDGRPDVVSMRIVESDERAYKRVRMLGSRVVVVGTLRCAEAITTGLPTLVQGWTDELAEQYETDLLVAEAYPDIEARVTSDIYRDLYSLLVVSENTDLEEKGWTPSVDEAGDYTTSAQWQINVRRTLDWTPLQAGIDYTAEPLDLGDPSATDFLPPQAYLRRYAEGEAIAGGFVATPDHDVYIGADEAGFHLEAPRNTLGVRIIGSAPWELALNHMPDVVPDDVVPLYDWEATVATLAWETDQRFGLEYAAEDATPSDGVLEIEVPDAHFWVLAADTVVGCTQDGELQTRSTASVLRQDNDRLLFALAGVLSRYYGSRHRAEITVHDLVPWSGFLGQILRGVETDGGTQEMAAPVTTISWSLSPDGTSTTTLSAGYAG
;
A
#
# COMPACT_ATOMS: atom_id res chain seq x y z
N ARG A 1 -6.93 -10.86 8.23
CA ARG A 1 -5.71 -11.71 8.23
C ARG A 1 -4.55 -10.85 7.70
N LEU A 2 -3.39 -10.88 8.35
CA LEU A 2 -2.15 -10.31 7.80
C LEU A 2 -1.65 -11.31 6.74
N THR A 3 -1.61 -10.89 5.49
CA THR A 3 -1.20 -11.73 4.35
C THR A 3 0.14 -11.28 3.76
N GLU A 4 0.86 -10.38 4.43
CA GLU A 4 2.18 -9.95 3.99
C GLU A 4 3.22 -11.04 4.29
N THR A 5 4.02 -11.36 3.28
CA THR A 5 5.18 -12.24 3.44
C THR A 5 6.28 -11.43 4.12
N ILE A 6 6.58 -11.73 5.38
CA ILE A 6 7.70 -11.07 6.07
C ILE A 6 9.01 -11.53 5.40
N PRO A 7 9.82 -10.62 4.83
CA PRO A 7 11.05 -11.01 4.14
C PRO A 7 12.04 -11.62 5.14
N THR A 8 12.26 -12.93 5.04
CA THR A 8 13.14 -13.67 5.97
C THR A 8 14.58 -13.19 5.94
N GLU A 9 14.97 -12.51 4.86
CA GLU A 9 16.29 -11.91 4.65
C GLU A 9 16.57 -10.69 5.56
N THR A 10 15.54 -10.05 6.10
CA THR A 10 15.67 -8.92 7.04
C THR A 10 15.49 -9.30 8.51
N THR A 11 14.88 -10.45 8.79
CA THR A 11 14.67 -10.97 10.15
C THR A 11 15.81 -11.90 10.54
N GLN A 12 16.66 -11.47 11.49
CA GLN A 12 17.81 -12.27 11.92
C GLN A 12 17.42 -13.36 12.92
N THR A 13 16.30 -13.20 13.62
CA THR A 13 15.83 -14.12 14.66
C THR A 13 14.31 -14.33 14.62
N VAL A 14 13.83 -15.40 15.25
CA VAL A 14 12.39 -15.64 15.48
C VAL A 14 11.76 -14.51 16.31
N ALA A 15 12.54 -13.88 17.20
CA ALA A 15 12.07 -12.74 17.98
C ALA A 15 11.82 -11.50 17.09
N ASP A 16 12.62 -11.29 16.05
CA ASP A 16 12.41 -10.20 15.09
C ASP A 16 11.14 -10.45 14.28
N LEU A 17 10.93 -11.69 13.83
CA LEU A 17 9.71 -12.11 13.14
C LEU A 17 8.47 -11.88 14.00
N LEU A 18 8.47 -12.34 15.26
CA LEU A 18 7.37 -12.13 16.19
C LEU A 18 7.13 -10.64 16.48
N SER A 19 8.19 -9.85 16.60
CA SER A 19 8.09 -8.40 16.82
C SER A 19 7.54 -7.65 15.60
N ALA A 20 7.79 -8.15 14.39
CA ALA A 20 7.17 -7.65 13.17
C ALA A 20 5.67 -8.02 13.11
N CYS A 21 5.31 -9.26 13.44
CA CYS A 21 3.92 -9.73 13.49
C CYS A 21 3.08 -9.10 14.60
N ILE A 22 3.70 -8.79 15.74
CA ILE A 22 3.05 -8.33 16.97
C ILE A 22 3.69 -7.01 17.37
N PRO A 23 3.38 -5.92 16.66
CA PRO A 23 4.09 -4.67 16.79
C PRO A 23 3.77 -4.00 18.12
N ARG A 24 4.79 -3.87 18.99
CA ARG A 24 4.73 -3.12 20.25
C ARG A 24 4.15 -1.73 20.10
N ARG A 25 4.51 -1.02 19.03
CA ARG A 25 4.00 0.32 18.73
C ARG A 25 2.47 0.38 18.64
N LEU A 26 1.79 -0.73 18.34
CA LEU A 26 0.33 -0.85 18.30
C LEU A 26 -0.27 -1.36 19.62
N GLY A 27 0.46 -1.31 20.73
CA GLY A 27 -0.07 -1.64 22.06
C GLY A 27 -0.20 -3.12 22.39
N MET A 28 0.40 -4.01 21.58
CA MET A 28 0.49 -5.45 21.86
C MET A 28 1.94 -5.85 22.11
N ASP A 29 2.17 -6.90 22.88
CA ASP A 29 3.49 -7.49 23.04
C ASP A 29 3.36 -9.00 23.18
N TRP A 30 4.49 -9.67 23.20
CA TRP A 30 4.54 -11.12 23.28
C TRP A 30 5.63 -11.59 24.23
N THR A 31 5.42 -12.78 24.77
CA THR A 31 6.40 -13.49 25.58
C THR A 31 6.35 -14.98 25.29
N VAL A 32 7.42 -15.70 25.63
CA VAL A 32 7.46 -17.16 25.54
C VAL A 32 7.26 -17.71 26.94
N LEU A 33 6.18 -18.45 27.13
CA LEU A 33 5.84 -19.09 28.39
C LEU A 33 6.15 -20.58 28.31
N PRO A 34 6.73 -21.18 29.37
CA PRO A 34 6.81 -22.63 29.48
C PRO A 34 5.39 -23.23 29.64
N THR A 35 5.19 -24.40 29.10
CA THR A 35 3.98 -25.23 29.19
C THR A 35 4.37 -26.66 29.54
N ASP A 36 3.42 -27.49 29.94
CA ASP A 36 3.69 -28.90 30.28
C ASP A 36 4.35 -29.67 29.11
N ASP A 37 4.04 -29.28 27.87
CA ASP A 37 4.53 -29.93 26.64
C ASP A 37 5.59 -29.10 25.87
N GLY A 38 6.14 -28.04 26.45
CA GLY A 38 7.17 -27.20 25.81
C GLY A 38 6.99 -25.71 26.06
N PHE A 39 6.79 -24.93 25.00
CA PHE A 39 6.66 -23.48 25.08
C PHE A 39 5.51 -22.95 24.22
N ALA A 40 4.87 -21.88 24.68
CA ALA A 40 3.84 -21.16 23.93
C ALA A 40 4.20 -19.69 23.79
N VAL A 41 3.88 -19.10 22.64
CA VAL A 41 3.91 -17.64 22.46
C VAL A 41 2.61 -17.07 22.99
N ALA A 42 2.67 -16.31 24.07
CA ALA A 42 1.54 -15.60 24.61
C ALA A 42 1.57 -14.16 24.09
N VAL A 43 0.47 -13.75 23.45
CA VAL A 43 0.27 -12.37 22.97
C VAL A 43 -0.67 -11.66 23.92
N TYR A 44 -0.32 -10.46 24.33
CA TYR A 44 -1.08 -9.69 25.31
C TYR A 44 -1.09 -8.21 24.97
N ALA A 45 -2.14 -7.51 25.39
CA ALA A 45 -2.18 -6.06 25.33
C ALA A 45 -1.26 -5.46 26.41
N LEU A 46 -0.68 -4.30 26.12
CA LEU A 46 0.15 -3.56 27.08
C LEU A 46 -0.68 -2.78 28.09
N SER A 47 -2.00 -2.77 27.92
CA SER A 47 -2.93 -1.99 28.73
C SER A 47 -3.80 -2.89 29.58
N PRO A 48 -4.12 -2.49 30.82
CA PRO A 48 -4.87 -3.34 31.73
C PRO A 48 -6.39 -3.11 31.63
N ILE A 49 -6.81 -2.17 30.79
CA ILE A 49 -8.21 -1.94 30.45
C ILE A 49 -8.35 -2.06 28.94
N ALA A 50 -9.55 -2.40 28.49
CA ALA A 50 -9.85 -2.42 27.07
C ALA A 50 -9.95 -0.97 26.55
N TYR A 51 -9.47 -0.74 25.34
CA TYR A 51 -9.62 0.51 24.62
C TYR A 51 -10.41 0.25 23.36
N SER A 52 -11.42 1.08 23.10
CA SER A 52 -12.22 0.99 21.89
C SER A 52 -12.21 2.31 21.15
N PHE A 53 -12.13 2.23 19.82
CA PHE A 53 -12.18 3.39 18.94
C PHE A 53 -12.89 3.01 17.64
N GLY A 54 -13.87 3.79 17.22
CA GLY A 54 -14.69 3.54 16.02
C GLY A 54 -15.26 2.13 15.93
N GLY A 55 -15.72 1.56 17.04
CA GLY A 55 -16.31 0.21 17.09
C GLY A 55 -15.29 -0.95 17.15
N GLN A 56 -14.00 -0.71 16.88
CA GLN A 56 -12.94 -1.69 17.10
C GLN A 56 -12.43 -1.61 18.54
N SER A 57 -11.98 -2.74 19.10
CA SER A 57 -11.48 -2.79 20.48
C SER A 57 -10.17 -3.56 20.59
N MET A 58 -9.20 -2.95 21.27
CA MET A 58 -8.05 -3.63 21.83
C MET A 58 -8.45 -4.22 23.19
N PRO A 59 -8.34 -5.54 23.43
CA PRO A 59 -8.69 -6.14 24.71
C PRO A 59 -7.76 -5.68 25.83
N ALA A 60 -8.23 -5.79 27.08
CA ALA A 60 -7.36 -5.67 28.23
C ALA A 60 -6.38 -6.85 28.29
N ASN A 61 -5.20 -6.64 28.89
CA ASN A 61 -4.33 -7.73 29.27
C ASN A 61 -5.05 -8.63 30.30
N PRO A 62 -5.25 -9.93 30.02
CA PRO A 62 -5.95 -10.82 30.94
C PRO A 62 -5.10 -11.24 32.13
N TYR A 63 -3.79 -10.97 32.12
CA TYR A 63 -2.86 -11.41 33.14
C TYR A 63 -2.53 -10.27 34.11
N GLU A 64 -2.97 -10.42 35.36
CA GLU A 64 -2.73 -9.45 36.42
C GLU A 64 -1.82 -10.03 37.50
N LEU A 65 -0.88 -9.20 37.94
CA LEU A 65 0.04 -9.47 39.03
C LEU A 65 -0.23 -8.50 40.18
N ARG A 66 -0.50 -9.05 41.36
CA ARG A 66 -0.52 -8.33 42.63
C ARG A 66 0.59 -8.88 43.51
N LEU A 67 1.47 -8.00 43.99
CA LEU A 67 2.60 -8.38 44.84
C LEU A 67 2.30 -8.01 46.30
N PRO A 68 2.00 -8.99 47.17
CA PRO A 68 1.86 -8.75 48.59
C PRO A 68 3.26 -8.60 49.20
N LEU A 69 3.74 -7.35 49.28
CA LEU A 69 5.02 -7.01 49.88
C LEU A 69 4.88 -6.58 51.36
N ASP A 70 3.66 -6.50 51.87
CA ASP A 70 3.42 -6.08 53.24
C ASP A 70 4.06 -7.04 54.25
N GLY A 71 4.79 -6.48 55.22
CA GLY A 71 5.51 -7.25 56.25
C GLY A 71 6.66 -8.13 55.75
N ARG A 72 7.10 -7.99 54.50
CA ARG A 72 8.23 -8.76 53.92
C ARG A 72 9.58 -8.12 54.26
N PRO A 73 10.40 -8.72 55.15
CA PRO A 73 11.72 -8.18 55.48
C PRO A 73 12.73 -8.31 54.32
N ASP A 74 12.37 -9.03 53.27
CA ASP A 74 13.17 -9.31 52.08
C ASP A 74 13.13 -8.20 51.01
N VAL A 75 12.31 -7.15 51.16
CA VAL A 75 12.27 -6.05 50.20
C VAL A 75 13.49 -5.13 50.38
N VAL A 76 14.37 -5.10 49.38
CA VAL A 76 15.58 -4.26 49.36
C VAL A 76 15.24 -2.83 48.95
N SER A 77 14.48 -2.69 47.87
CA SER A 77 14.08 -1.39 47.34
C SER A 77 12.79 -1.51 46.55
N MET A 78 11.98 -0.45 46.61
CA MET A 78 10.81 -0.28 45.78
C MET A 78 10.79 1.16 45.27
N ARG A 79 10.75 1.31 43.96
CA ARG A 79 10.62 2.61 43.31
C ARG A 79 9.44 2.57 42.36
N ILE A 80 8.48 3.45 42.58
CA ILE A 80 7.30 3.60 41.73
C ILE A 80 7.28 5.04 41.23
N VAL A 81 7.17 5.21 39.92
CA VAL A 81 7.13 6.51 39.25
C VAL A 81 5.92 6.55 38.34
N GLU A 82 5.05 7.53 38.58
CA GLU A 82 4.00 7.92 37.64
C GLU A 82 4.58 8.93 36.64
N SER A 83 4.28 8.78 35.35
CA SER A 83 4.91 9.61 34.31
C SER A 83 4.01 9.80 33.09
N ASP A 84 3.74 11.06 32.76
CA ASP A 84 2.98 11.45 31.57
C ASP A 84 3.87 11.82 30.37
N GLU A 85 5.18 11.57 30.45
CA GLU A 85 6.22 12.07 29.52
C GLU A 85 6.05 11.66 28.04
N ARG A 86 5.12 10.77 27.72
CA ARG A 86 4.93 10.20 26.37
C ARG A 86 3.47 10.18 25.93
N ALA A 87 2.57 10.92 26.55
CA ALA A 87 1.31 11.19 25.88
C ALA A 87 1.59 12.09 24.66
N TYR A 88 0.75 12.04 23.63
CA TYR A 88 0.88 12.95 22.49
C TYR A 88 -0.35 13.83 22.42
N LYS A 89 -0.23 15.03 21.86
CA LYS A 89 -1.41 15.86 21.60
C LYS A 89 -2.26 15.26 20.47
N ARG A 90 -1.57 14.62 19.52
CA ARG A 90 -2.15 14.07 18.30
C ARG A 90 -1.47 12.77 17.91
N VAL A 91 -2.27 11.81 17.51
CA VAL A 91 -1.83 10.54 16.92
C VAL A 91 -2.43 10.46 15.53
N ARG A 92 -1.61 10.18 14.53
CA ARG A 92 -2.04 9.91 13.15
C ARG A 92 -1.65 8.49 12.77
N MET A 93 -2.64 7.70 12.40
CA MET A 93 -2.45 6.38 11.80
C MET A 93 -2.49 6.54 10.30
N LEU A 94 -1.41 6.18 9.61
CA LEU A 94 -1.30 6.35 8.16
C LEU A 94 -1.20 4.96 7.52
N GLY A 95 -2.14 4.63 6.64
CA GLY A 95 -2.05 3.45 5.79
C GLY A 95 -1.01 3.59 4.68
N SER A 96 -1.05 2.64 3.75
CA SER A 96 -0.37 2.74 2.46
C SER A 96 -0.86 3.94 1.66
N ARG A 97 -0.10 4.29 0.62
CA ARG A 97 -0.55 5.28 -0.36
C ARG A 97 -1.84 4.82 -1.02
N VAL A 98 -2.70 5.78 -1.32
CA VAL A 98 -3.91 5.51 -2.07
C VAL A 98 -3.54 5.03 -3.47
N VAL A 99 -4.16 3.95 -3.94
CA VAL A 99 -4.03 3.47 -5.31
C VAL A 99 -5.23 3.93 -6.11
N VAL A 100 -4.97 4.56 -7.25
CA VAL A 100 -6.00 4.95 -8.22
C VAL A 100 -5.89 4.05 -9.43
N VAL A 101 -7.03 3.58 -9.92
CA VAL A 101 -7.19 2.96 -11.23
C VAL A 101 -7.94 3.95 -12.11
N GLY A 102 -7.39 4.27 -13.26
CA GLY A 102 -7.97 5.24 -14.18
C GLY A 102 -7.57 4.99 -15.62
N THR A 103 -8.34 5.58 -16.53
CA THR A 103 -8.11 5.46 -17.97
C THR A 103 -7.46 6.71 -18.54
N LEU A 104 -6.31 6.49 -19.17
CA LEU A 104 -5.58 7.48 -19.94
C LEU A 104 -5.77 7.22 -21.44
N ARG A 105 -5.84 8.28 -22.23
CA ARG A 105 -6.13 8.31 -23.66
C ARG A 105 -5.08 9.13 -24.41
N CYS A 106 -4.64 8.62 -25.56
CA CYS A 106 -3.84 9.35 -26.55
C CYS A 106 -4.70 10.35 -27.34
N ALA A 107 -4.07 11.16 -28.19
CA ALA A 107 -4.70 12.32 -28.82
C ALA A 107 -5.95 11.99 -29.65
N GLU A 108 -5.90 10.97 -30.51
CA GLU A 108 -7.06 10.58 -31.33
C GLU A 108 -8.15 9.86 -30.51
N ALA A 109 -7.80 9.26 -29.38
CA ALA A 109 -8.73 8.54 -28.52
C ALA A 109 -9.58 9.43 -27.61
N ILE A 110 -9.43 10.76 -27.72
CA ILE A 110 -10.12 11.74 -26.90
C ILE A 110 -11.26 12.39 -27.68
N THR A 111 -12.46 12.29 -27.12
CA THR A 111 -13.64 13.00 -27.61
C THR A 111 -13.70 14.45 -27.12
N THR A 112 -13.13 14.74 -25.93
CA THR A 112 -13.06 16.08 -25.33
C THR A 112 -11.84 16.23 -24.40
N GLY A 113 -11.09 17.33 -24.52
CA GLY A 113 -9.96 17.67 -23.65
C GLY A 113 -8.59 17.46 -24.29
N LEU A 114 -7.52 17.57 -23.50
CA LEU A 114 -6.14 17.33 -23.95
C LEU A 114 -5.73 15.85 -23.82
N PRO A 115 -4.83 15.34 -24.69
CA PRO A 115 -4.20 14.03 -24.55
C PRO A 115 -3.64 13.83 -23.16
N THR A 116 -4.03 12.73 -22.52
CA THR A 116 -3.47 12.33 -21.22
C THR A 116 -2.28 11.40 -21.40
N LEU A 117 -2.18 10.70 -22.54
CA LEU A 117 -0.99 9.96 -22.98
C LEU A 117 -0.37 10.63 -24.20
N VAL A 118 0.95 10.66 -24.24
CA VAL A 118 1.77 11.14 -25.36
C VAL A 118 2.92 10.16 -25.61
N GLN A 119 3.59 10.30 -26.75
CA GLN A 119 4.78 9.52 -27.05
C GLN A 119 5.87 9.69 -25.98
N GLY A 120 6.47 8.58 -25.56
CA GLY A 120 7.60 8.52 -24.63
C GLY A 120 8.97 8.46 -25.32
N TRP A 121 9.00 8.58 -26.65
CA TRP A 121 10.21 8.63 -27.48
C TRP A 121 10.39 10.03 -28.08
N THR A 122 11.56 10.28 -28.66
CA THR A 122 11.87 11.54 -29.33
C THR A 122 11.62 11.45 -30.83
N ASP A 123 11.33 12.59 -31.46
CA ASP A 123 11.12 12.66 -32.92
C ASP A 123 12.37 12.20 -33.68
N GLU A 124 13.56 12.50 -33.16
CA GLU A 124 14.81 12.03 -33.77
C GLU A 124 14.95 10.51 -33.78
N LEU A 125 14.40 9.81 -32.78
CA LEU A 125 14.39 8.34 -32.76
C LEU A 125 13.45 7.77 -33.82
N ALA A 126 12.31 8.42 -34.05
CA ALA A 126 11.35 8.05 -35.09
C ALA A 126 11.95 8.28 -36.49
N GLU A 127 12.53 9.46 -36.74
CA GLU A 127 13.21 9.78 -38.00
C GLU A 127 14.38 8.81 -38.29
N GLN A 128 15.15 8.45 -37.27
CA GLN A 128 16.24 7.49 -37.39
C GLN A 128 15.71 6.09 -37.76
N TYR A 129 14.61 5.66 -37.14
CA TYR A 129 13.99 4.37 -37.44
C TYR A 129 13.48 4.29 -38.87
N GLU A 130 12.76 5.32 -39.35
CA GLU A 130 12.29 5.39 -40.73
C GLU A 130 13.44 5.34 -41.72
N THR A 131 14.50 6.11 -41.46
CA THR A 131 15.71 6.10 -42.28
C THR A 131 16.33 4.71 -42.33
N ASP A 132 16.46 4.05 -41.19
CA ASP A 132 17.01 2.70 -41.08
C ASP A 132 16.15 1.68 -41.83
N LEU A 133 14.82 1.78 -41.72
CA LEU A 133 13.89 0.87 -42.35
C LEU A 133 13.97 0.96 -43.89
N LEU A 134 14.08 2.18 -44.44
CA LEU A 134 14.21 2.42 -45.88
C LEU A 134 15.48 1.84 -46.50
N VAL A 135 16.53 1.64 -45.71
CA VAL A 135 17.80 1.04 -46.17
C VAL A 135 17.98 -0.40 -45.73
N ALA A 136 17.04 -0.98 -44.95
CA ALA A 136 17.18 -2.29 -44.34
C ALA A 136 17.36 -3.42 -45.37
N GLU A 137 16.62 -3.36 -46.50
CA GLU A 137 16.73 -4.35 -47.58
C GLU A 137 18.13 -4.42 -48.19
N ALA A 138 18.88 -3.31 -48.18
CA ALA A 138 20.23 -3.26 -48.71
C ALA A 138 21.28 -3.78 -47.71
N TYR A 139 20.92 -3.96 -46.42
CA TYR A 139 21.87 -4.24 -45.35
C TYR A 139 21.25 -5.15 -44.25
N PRO A 140 21.55 -6.46 -44.24
CA PRO A 140 21.04 -7.43 -43.25
C PRO A 140 21.30 -7.06 -41.77
N ASP A 141 22.36 -6.31 -41.49
CA ASP A 141 22.67 -5.82 -40.14
C ASP A 141 21.67 -4.75 -39.65
N ILE A 142 20.96 -4.10 -40.57
CA ILE A 142 19.95 -3.08 -40.27
C ILE A 142 18.60 -3.74 -39.96
N GLU A 143 18.24 -4.87 -40.58
CA GLU A 143 17.08 -5.67 -40.18
C GLU A 143 17.20 -6.12 -38.72
N ALA A 144 18.38 -6.63 -38.34
CA ALA A 144 18.68 -6.98 -36.94
C ALA A 144 18.60 -5.76 -35.99
N ARG A 145 18.91 -4.56 -36.49
CA ARG A 145 18.85 -3.30 -35.73
C ARG A 145 17.43 -2.77 -35.58
N VAL A 146 16.59 -2.87 -36.61
CA VAL A 146 15.16 -2.54 -36.59
C VAL A 146 14.42 -3.42 -35.58
N THR A 147 14.85 -4.67 -35.42
CA THR A 147 14.36 -5.60 -34.38
C THR A 147 15.12 -5.52 -33.05
N SER A 148 16.09 -4.60 -32.91
CA SER A 148 16.91 -4.50 -31.70
C SER A 148 16.23 -3.68 -30.61
N ASP A 149 16.76 -3.80 -29.38
CA ASP A 149 16.28 -3.07 -28.21
C ASP A 149 16.34 -1.54 -28.35
N ILE A 150 17.06 -1.00 -29.35
CA ILE A 150 17.19 0.45 -29.59
C ILE A 150 15.84 1.08 -29.93
N TYR A 151 15.01 0.37 -30.71
CA TYR A 151 13.70 0.86 -31.15
C TYR A 151 12.55 0.27 -30.35
N ARG A 152 12.86 -0.44 -29.25
CA ARG A 152 11.85 -1.12 -28.44
C ARG A 152 10.76 -0.18 -27.94
N ASP A 153 11.12 1.05 -27.55
CA ASP A 153 10.21 2.05 -26.99
C ASP A 153 9.47 2.87 -28.06
N LEU A 154 9.90 2.80 -29.33
CA LEU A 154 9.30 3.57 -30.42
C LEU A 154 7.89 3.04 -30.74
N TYR A 155 6.89 3.92 -30.83
CA TYR A 155 5.46 3.60 -30.99
C TYR A 155 4.82 2.75 -29.86
N SER A 156 5.61 2.26 -28.91
CA SER A 156 5.16 1.35 -27.85
C SER A 156 5.11 2.01 -26.47
N LEU A 157 5.99 2.98 -26.18
CA LEU A 157 6.08 3.64 -24.89
C LEU A 157 5.20 4.90 -24.86
N LEU A 158 4.07 4.81 -24.17
CA LEU A 158 3.14 5.93 -23.98
C LEU A 158 3.28 6.44 -22.54
N VAL A 159 3.53 7.74 -22.37
CA VAL A 159 3.72 8.36 -21.05
C VAL A 159 2.67 9.42 -20.80
N VAL A 160 2.38 9.69 -19.53
CA VAL A 160 1.43 10.74 -19.17
C VAL A 160 1.99 12.11 -19.56
N SER A 161 1.18 12.91 -20.26
CA SER A 161 1.59 14.26 -20.67
C SER A 161 1.86 15.13 -19.44
N GLU A 162 2.92 15.93 -19.48
CA GLU A 162 3.22 16.90 -18.42
C GLU A 162 2.10 17.92 -18.20
N ASN A 163 1.23 18.12 -19.21
CA ASN A 163 0.08 19.01 -19.16
C ASN A 163 -1.18 18.35 -18.60
N THR A 164 -1.13 17.05 -18.26
CA THR A 164 -2.31 16.31 -17.80
C THR A 164 -2.67 16.69 -16.38
N ASP A 165 -3.68 17.54 -16.19
CA ASP A 165 -4.17 17.86 -14.85
C ASP A 165 -4.97 16.69 -14.23
N LEU A 166 -4.30 15.89 -13.38
CA LEU A 166 -4.93 14.76 -12.67
C LEU A 166 -5.96 15.21 -11.62
N GLU A 167 -5.87 16.44 -11.11
CA GLU A 167 -6.83 16.99 -10.15
C GLU A 167 -8.13 17.36 -10.86
N GLU A 168 -8.06 18.02 -12.02
CA GLU A 168 -9.23 18.33 -12.87
C GLU A 168 -9.98 17.05 -13.29
N LYS A 169 -9.25 15.93 -13.45
CA LYS A 169 -9.81 14.62 -13.76
C LYS A 169 -10.46 13.92 -12.56
N GLY A 170 -10.35 14.48 -11.35
CA GLY A 170 -10.83 13.85 -10.11
C GLY A 170 -10.03 12.61 -9.71
N TRP A 171 -8.79 12.48 -10.21
CA TRP A 171 -7.91 11.35 -9.92
C TRP A 171 -6.94 11.62 -8.77
N THR A 172 -7.23 12.65 -7.98
CA THR A 172 -6.57 12.95 -6.71
C THR A 172 -7.53 12.60 -5.56
N PRO A 173 -7.72 11.30 -5.26
CA PRO A 173 -8.52 10.89 -4.12
C PRO A 173 -7.93 11.49 -2.83
N SER A 174 -8.78 12.14 -2.07
CA SER A 174 -8.57 12.42 -0.65
C SER A 174 -9.58 11.61 0.16
N VAL A 175 -9.15 11.17 1.32
CA VAL A 175 -10.05 10.62 2.32
C VAL A 175 -10.17 11.67 3.42
N ASP A 176 -11.40 12.07 3.72
CA ASP A 176 -11.64 13.07 4.77
C ASP A 176 -11.53 12.46 6.18
N GLU A 177 -11.75 13.27 7.21
CA GLU A 177 -11.68 12.83 8.61
C GLU A 177 -12.72 11.76 8.96
N ALA A 178 -13.82 11.67 8.20
CA ALA A 178 -14.86 10.65 8.38
C ALA A 178 -14.51 9.32 7.68
N GLY A 179 -13.44 9.29 6.89
CA GLY A 179 -13.11 8.13 6.06
C GLY A 179 -13.85 8.12 4.73
N ASP A 180 -14.50 9.22 4.35
CA ASP A 180 -15.27 9.34 3.12
C ASP A 180 -14.37 9.79 1.96
N TYR A 181 -14.68 9.25 0.77
CA TYR A 181 -13.97 9.56 -0.46
C TYR A 181 -14.32 10.96 -0.97
N THR A 182 -13.29 11.73 -1.33
CA THR A 182 -13.40 13.06 -1.94
C THR A 182 -12.35 13.21 -3.06
N THR A 183 -12.54 14.15 -3.98
CA THR A 183 -11.62 14.39 -5.12
C THR A 183 -10.94 15.77 -5.02
N SER A 184 -10.38 16.09 -3.85
CA SER A 184 -9.88 17.44 -3.54
C SER A 184 -8.40 17.50 -3.13
N ALA A 185 -7.65 16.42 -3.32
CA ALA A 185 -6.24 16.41 -2.94
C ALA A 185 -5.39 17.23 -3.94
N GLN A 186 -4.42 17.96 -3.38
CA GLN A 186 -3.40 18.67 -4.17
C GLN A 186 -2.57 17.67 -5.00
N TRP A 187 -2.15 18.17 -6.17
CA TRP A 187 -1.28 17.56 -7.18
C TRP A 187 -0.28 16.49 -6.70
N GLN A 188 -0.13 15.41 -7.48
CA GLN A 188 0.95 14.43 -7.32
C GLN A 188 2.30 15.02 -7.77
N ILE A 189 3.16 15.35 -6.80
CA ILE A 189 4.47 15.95 -7.06
C ILE A 189 5.56 14.89 -7.04
N ASN A 190 5.44 13.85 -6.20
CA ASN A 190 6.59 13.01 -5.84
C ASN A 190 6.52 11.58 -6.38
N VAL A 191 5.32 11.01 -6.58
CA VAL A 191 5.14 9.63 -7.04
C VAL A 191 4.57 9.62 -8.45
N ARG A 192 5.38 9.15 -9.41
CA ARG A 192 5.00 9.02 -10.83
C ARG A 192 5.44 7.66 -11.37
N ARG A 193 4.76 6.61 -10.92
CA ARG A 193 5.04 5.25 -11.37
C ARG A 193 3.75 4.47 -11.57
N THR A 194 3.64 3.84 -12.73
CA THR A 194 2.62 2.82 -12.99
C THR A 194 2.92 1.55 -12.21
N LEU A 195 1.90 0.99 -11.56
CA LEU A 195 1.95 -0.34 -10.94
C LEU A 195 1.92 -1.41 -12.04
N ASP A 196 2.60 -2.52 -11.81
CA ASP A 196 2.62 -3.70 -12.68
C ASP A 196 1.33 -4.53 -12.62
N TRP A 197 0.37 -4.10 -11.80
CA TRP A 197 -0.95 -4.68 -11.64
C TRP A 197 -1.99 -3.57 -11.44
N THR A 198 -3.26 -3.90 -11.64
CA THR A 198 -4.43 -3.09 -11.33
C THR A 198 -5.28 -3.83 -10.30
N PRO A 199 -5.90 -3.14 -9.33
CA PRO A 199 -6.88 -3.73 -8.41
C PRO A 199 -8.12 -4.38 -9.06
N LEU A 200 -8.21 -4.44 -10.40
CA LEU A 200 -9.29 -5.10 -11.12
C LEU A 200 -9.08 -6.63 -11.11
N GLN A 201 -10.15 -7.40 -11.13
CA GLN A 201 -10.14 -8.86 -11.08
C GLN A 201 -10.93 -9.44 -12.26
N ALA A 202 -10.46 -10.58 -12.78
CA ALA A 202 -11.14 -11.28 -13.86
C ALA A 202 -12.55 -11.75 -13.43
N GLY A 203 -13.53 -11.60 -14.33
CA GLY A 203 -14.89 -12.10 -14.12
C GLY A 203 -15.79 -11.19 -13.26
N ILE A 204 -15.29 -10.05 -12.80
CA ILE A 204 -16.12 -9.03 -12.14
C ILE A 204 -16.64 -8.04 -13.18
N ASP A 205 -17.95 -7.77 -13.14
CA ASP A 205 -18.58 -6.73 -13.96
C ASP A 205 -18.43 -5.36 -13.28
N TYR A 206 -17.38 -4.63 -13.66
CA TYR A 206 -17.13 -3.28 -13.16
C TYR A 206 -18.07 -2.22 -13.73
N THR A 207 -18.93 -2.56 -14.70
CA THR A 207 -19.93 -1.62 -15.24
C THR A 207 -21.19 -1.55 -14.38
N ALA A 208 -21.45 -2.55 -13.53
CA ALA A 208 -22.67 -2.65 -12.73
C ALA A 208 -22.73 -1.65 -11.55
N GLU A 209 -23.90 -1.07 -11.29
CA GLU A 209 -24.18 -0.23 -10.12
C GLU A 209 -25.30 -0.85 -9.26
N PRO A 210 -25.04 -1.23 -7.98
CA PRO A 210 -23.78 -1.13 -7.24
C PRO A 210 -22.74 -2.18 -7.68
N LEU A 211 -21.46 -1.89 -7.40
CA LEU A 211 -20.36 -2.80 -7.70
C LEU A 211 -20.36 -3.99 -6.72
N ASP A 212 -20.35 -5.22 -7.23
CA ASP A 212 -20.21 -6.44 -6.44
C ASP A 212 -18.78 -6.99 -6.58
N LEU A 213 -17.94 -6.68 -5.60
CA LEU A 213 -16.51 -7.03 -5.60
C LEU A 213 -16.24 -8.45 -5.08
N GLY A 214 -17.26 -9.19 -4.64
CA GLY A 214 -17.05 -10.47 -3.95
C GLY A 214 -16.15 -10.35 -2.72
N ASP A 215 -15.36 -11.39 -2.44
CA ASP A 215 -14.33 -11.37 -1.38
C ASP A 215 -13.03 -10.77 -1.95
N PRO A 216 -12.61 -9.56 -1.52
CA PRO A 216 -11.44 -8.87 -2.05
C PRO A 216 -10.10 -9.55 -1.71
N SER A 217 -10.12 -10.67 -0.99
CA SER A 217 -8.91 -11.45 -0.67
C SER A 217 -8.43 -12.37 -1.81
N ALA A 218 -9.16 -12.48 -2.92
CA ALA A 218 -8.70 -13.19 -4.11
C ALA A 218 -7.49 -12.46 -4.74
N THR A 219 -6.40 -13.18 -4.95
CA THR A 219 -5.07 -12.62 -5.29
C THR A 219 -4.82 -12.34 -6.77
N ASP A 220 -5.80 -12.60 -7.64
CA ASP A 220 -5.61 -12.58 -9.09
C ASP A 220 -5.98 -11.22 -9.67
N PHE A 221 -5.16 -10.22 -9.35
CA PHE A 221 -5.24 -8.88 -9.93
C PHE A 221 -4.84 -8.89 -11.41
N LEU A 222 -5.51 -8.07 -12.22
CA LEU A 222 -5.23 -7.92 -13.64
C LEU A 222 -3.99 -7.05 -13.88
N PRO A 223 -3.17 -7.31 -14.90
CA PRO A 223 -2.12 -6.37 -15.31
C PRO A 223 -2.73 -5.05 -15.84
N PRO A 224 -1.91 -4.01 -16.10
CA PRO A 224 -2.33 -2.88 -16.91
C PRO A 224 -3.02 -3.34 -18.19
N GLN A 225 -4.04 -2.61 -18.62
CA GLN A 225 -4.82 -2.92 -19.82
C GLN A 225 -4.67 -1.80 -20.86
N ALA A 226 -4.74 -2.16 -22.13
CA ALA A 226 -4.77 -1.22 -23.23
C ALA A 226 -5.73 -1.73 -24.30
N TYR A 227 -6.39 -0.80 -24.97
CA TYR A 227 -7.39 -1.02 -26.00
C TYR A 227 -6.92 -0.27 -27.24
N LEU A 228 -6.75 -1.03 -28.32
CA LEU A 228 -6.26 -0.54 -29.60
C LEU A 228 -7.46 -0.34 -30.53
N ARG A 229 -7.52 0.81 -31.19
CA ARG A 229 -8.56 1.07 -32.20
C ARG A 229 -8.28 0.22 -33.43
N ARG A 230 -9.25 -0.60 -33.82
CA ARG A 230 -9.22 -1.41 -35.03
C ARG A 230 -9.82 -0.63 -36.19
N TYR A 231 -9.03 -0.41 -37.22
CA TYR A 231 -9.51 0.20 -38.47
C TYR A 231 -10.11 -0.91 -39.36
N ALA A 232 -11.29 -0.66 -39.93
CA ALA A 232 -11.97 -1.64 -40.77
C ALA A 232 -11.15 -1.94 -42.04
N GLU A 233 -10.98 -3.22 -42.38
CA GLU A 233 -10.39 -3.64 -43.64
C GLU A 233 -11.35 -3.27 -44.79
N GLY A 234 -11.10 -2.15 -45.46
CA GLY A 234 -11.96 -1.77 -46.58
C GLY A 234 -11.92 -0.30 -46.99
N GLU A 235 -10.74 0.26 -47.19
CA GLU A 235 -10.40 1.24 -48.26
C GLU A 235 -8.97 1.71 -47.99
N ALA A 236 -8.00 0.90 -48.40
CA ALA A 236 -6.66 1.40 -48.65
C ALA A 236 -6.76 2.36 -49.85
N ILE A 237 -6.98 3.65 -49.58
CA ILE A 237 -6.82 4.67 -50.61
C ILE A 237 -5.30 4.90 -50.70
N ALA A 238 -4.76 4.90 -51.92
CA ALA A 238 -3.40 5.36 -52.16
C ALA A 238 -3.26 6.79 -51.60
N GLY A 239 -2.71 6.93 -50.40
CA GLY A 239 -2.64 8.19 -49.65
C GLY A 239 -3.24 8.20 -48.23
N GLY A 240 -3.72 7.06 -47.70
CA GLY A 240 -4.11 6.93 -46.28
C GLY A 240 -5.33 6.04 -46.06
N PHE A 241 -5.43 5.43 -44.88
CA PHE A 241 -6.61 4.69 -44.46
C PHE A 241 -7.67 5.70 -44.00
N VAL A 242 -8.77 5.83 -44.74
CA VAL A 242 -9.93 6.59 -44.27
C VAL A 242 -10.84 5.64 -43.52
N ALA A 243 -10.80 5.71 -42.19
CA ALA A 243 -11.77 5.04 -41.34
C ALA A 243 -13.18 5.53 -41.70
N THR A 244 -14.01 4.66 -42.28
CA THR A 244 -15.46 4.89 -42.42
C THR A 244 -16.32 3.90 -41.62
N PRO A 245 -16.03 3.61 -40.34
CA PRO A 245 -17.09 3.13 -39.47
C PRO A 245 -17.83 4.33 -38.85
N ASP A 246 -19.16 4.23 -38.76
CA ASP A 246 -20.01 5.18 -38.02
C ASP A 246 -19.71 5.22 -36.50
N HIS A 247 -18.78 4.39 -36.01
CA HIS A 247 -18.35 4.29 -34.61
C HIS A 247 -16.92 3.69 -34.49
N ASP A 248 -16.20 4.03 -33.41
CA ASP A 248 -14.87 3.48 -33.12
C ASP A 248 -14.97 2.05 -32.59
N VAL A 249 -14.22 1.13 -33.20
CA VAL A 249 -14.13 -0.28 -32.80
C VAL A 249 -12.79 -0.50 -32.12
N TYR A 250 -12.80 -1.03 -30.90
CA TYR A 250 -11.61 -1.33 -30.10
C TYR A 250 -11.43 -2.84 -29.87
N ILE A 251 -10.18 -3.26 -29.69
CA ILE A 251 -9.80 -4.61 -29.26
C ILE A 251 -8.81 -4.52 -28.10
N GLY A 252 -8.85 -5.48 -27.17
CA GLY A 252 -7.82 -5.59 -26.13
C GLY A 252 -6.43 -5.81 -26.74
N ALA A 253 -5.41 -5.14 -26.20
CA ALA A 253 -4.04 -5.28 -26.69
C ALA A 253 -3.54 -6.72 -26.59
N ASP A 254 -3.92 -7.45 -25.54
CA ASP A 254 -3.63 -8.87 -25.35
C ASP A 254 -4.30 -9.76 -26.41
N GLU A 255 -5.57 -9.48 -26.76
CA GLU A 255 -6.27 -10.15 -27.86
C GLU A 255 -5.64 -9.86 -29.22
N ALA A 256 -5.08 -8.66 -29.38
CA ALA A 256 -4.31 -8.25 -30.56
C ALA A 256 -2.88 -8.82 -30.60
N GLY A 257 -2.45 -9.59 -29.59
CA GLY A 257 -1.15 -10.24 -29.54
C GLY A 257 -0.03 -9.41 -28.89
N PHE A 258 -0.36 -8.29 -28.27
CA PHE A 258 0.58 -7.44 -27.53
C PHE A 258 0.65 -7.81 -26.05
N HIS A 259 1.81 -7.56 -25.45
CA HIS A 259 2.00 -7.63 -24.01
C HIS A 259 2.13 -6.21 -23.42
N LEU A 260 1.64 -6.01 -22.20
CA LEU A 260 1.68 -4.71 -21.54
C LEU A 260 2.67 -4.72 -20.38
N GLU A 261 3.52 -3.70 -20.33
CA GLU A 261 4.50 -3.50 -19.26
C GLU A 261 4.34 -2.10 -18.65
N ALA A 262 4.36 -2.03 -17.31
CA ALA A 262 4.44 -0.78 -16.58
C ALA A 262 5.88 -0.21 -16.64
N PRO A 263 6.10 1.00 -17.18
CA PRO A 263 7.43 1.60 -17.18
C PRO A 263 7.87 1.95 -15.75
N ARG A 264 9.14 1.69 -15.42
CA ARG A 264 9.62 1.69 -14.02
C ARG A 264 9.62 3.06 -13.33
N ASN A 265 9.88 4.13 -14.09
CA ASN A 265 10.18 5.46 -13.54
C ASN A 265 9.26 6.57 -14.06
N THR A 266 8.14 6.20 -14.68
CA THR A 266 7.17 7.16 -15.19
C THR A 266 5.76 6.58 -15.08
N LEU A 267 4.77 7.46 -15.14
CA LEU A 267 3.38 7.08 -15.30
C LEU A 267 3.11 6.94 -16.81
N GLY A 268 2.62 5.77 -17.22
CA GLY A 268 2.50 5.39 -18.61
C GLY A 268 2.37 3.88 -18.81
N VAL A 269 2.38 3.44 -20.06
CA VAL A 269 2.28 2.04 -20.45
C VAL A 269 3.23 1.77 -21.61
N ARG A 270 3.84 0.59 -21.63
CA ARG A 270 4.57 0.07 -22.77
C ARG A 270 3.79 -1.07 -23.42
N ILE A 271 3.54 -0.98 -24.72
CA ILE A 271 2.79 -1.96 -25.52
C ILE A 271 3.75 -2.74 -26.41
N ILE A 272 4.09 -3.95 -25.97
CA ILE A 272 5.14 -4.78 -26.56
C ILE A 272 4.53 -5.75 -27.55
N GLY A 273 4.77 -5.51 -28.84
CA GLY A 273 4.37 -6.40 -29.94
C GLY A 273 5.53 -7.24 -30.47
N SER A 274 5.29 -7.91 -31.60
CA SER A 274 6.36 -8.63 -32.30
C SER A 274 7.34 -7.65 -32.98
N ALA A 275 6.82 -6.50 -33.42
CA ALA A 275 7.60 -5.42 -33.96
C ALA A 275 7.00 -4.05 -33.60
N PRO A 276 7.81 -3.00 -33.35
CA PRO A 276 7.34 -1.67 -32.99
C PRO A 276 6.41 -1.03 -34.04
N TRP A 277 6.64 -1.30 -35.32
CA TRP A 277 5.89 -0.69 -36.42
C TRP A 277 4.42 -1.15 -36.50
N GLU A 278 4.01 -2.21 -35.79
CA GLU A 278 2.62 -2.67 -35.78
C GLU A 278 1.63 -1.62 -35.23
N LEU A 279 2.14 -0.69 -34.39
CA LEU A 279 1.41 0.43 -33.78
C LEU A 279 1.62 1.78 -34.52
N ALA A 280 2.33 1.77 -35.65
CA ALA A 280 2.72 2.98 -36.38
C ALA A 280 1.80 3.32 -37.56
N LEU A 281 0.53 2.90 -37.53
CA LEU A 281 -0.43 3.26 -38.58
C LEU A 281 -0.51 4.78 -38.73
N ASN A 282 -0.43 5.28 -39.96
CA ASN A 282 -0.37 6.72 -40.31
C ASN A 282 0.93 7.46 -39.95
N HIS A 283 1.89 6.82 -39.27
CA HIS A 283 3.14 7.45 -38.84
C HIS A 283 4.35 7.14 -39.72
N MET A 284 4.20 6.29 -40.74
CA MET A 284 5.28 5.94 -41.70
C MET A 284 4.81 6.05 -43.16
N PRO A 285 4.45 7.25 -43.65
CA PRO A 285 3.85 7.41 -44.97
C PRO A 285 4.77 7.04 -46.13
N ASP A 286 6.08 7.16 -45.94
CA ASP A 286 7.09 6.92 -46.98
C ASP A 286 7.62 5.48 -47.00
N VAL A 287 7.26 4.67 -46.00
CA VAL A 287 7.60 3.25 -45.93
C VAL A 287 6.46 2.48 -46.58
N VAL A 288 6.73 1.83 -47.72
CA VAL A 288 5.81 0.87 -48.33
C VAL A 288 6.20 -0.50 -47.77
N PRO A 289 5.42 -1.09 -46.84
CA PRO A 289 5.74 -2.41 -46.34
C PRO A 289 5.37 -3.42 -47.42
N ASP A 290 6.36 -4.14 -47.95
CA ASP A 290 6.12 -5.13 -49.01
C ASP A 290 5.30 -6.34 -48.53
N ASP A 291 5.26 -6.60 -47.21
CA ASP A 291 4.59 -7.80 -46.64
C ASP A 291 3.69 -7.58 -45.41
N VAL A 292 3.84 -6.50 -44.61
CA VAL A 292 2.98 -6.30 -43.42
C VAL A 292 2.67 -4.82 -43.14
N VAL A 293 1.39 -4.46 -43.20
CA VAL A 293 0.92 -3.09 -42.97
C VAL A 293 0.68 -2.87 -41.47
N PRO A 294 1.09 -1.73 -40.87
CA PRO A 294 0.68 -1.37 -39.52
C PRO A 294 -0.83 -1.49 -39.35
N LEU A 295 -1.30 -2.14 -38.29
CA LEU A 295 -2.73 -2.44 -38.10
C LEU A 295 -3.40 -1.50 -37.11
N TYR A 296 -2.60 -0.88 -36.23
CA TYR A 296 -3.08 -0.08 -35.11
C TYR A 296 -2.35 1.26 -35.10
N ASP A 297 -3.04 2.29 -34.65
CA ASP A 297 -2.49 3.63 -34.45
C ASP A 297 -2.29 3.86 -32.95
N TRP A 298 -1.05 4.11 -32.54
CA TRP A 298 -0.74 4.41 -31.14
C TRP A 298 -1.48 5.66 -30.66
N GLU A 299 -1.77 6.64 -31.52
CA GLU A 299 -2.48 7.87 -31.13
C GLU A 299 -3.96 7.62 -30.78
N ALA A 300 -4.51 6.49 -31.24
CA ALA A 300 -5.87 6.05 -30.92
C ALA A 300 -5.93 5.11 -29.71
N THR A 301 -4.81 4.91 -29.00
CA THR A 301 -4.73 4.01 -27.84
C THR A 301 -5.44 4.55 -26.62
N VAL A 302 -6.11 3.64 -25.90
CA VAL A 302 -6.70 3.87 -24.58
C VAL A 302 -6.06 2.90 -23.59
N ALA A 303 -5.58 3.36 -22.44
CA ALA A 303 -4.95 2.51 -21.43
C ALA A 303 -5.59 2.68 -20.06
N THR A 304 -5.84 1.57 -19.37
CA THR A 304 -6.31 1.54 -17.98
C THR A 304 -5.18 1.09 -17.08
N LEU A 305 -4.72 2.02 -16.25
CA LEU A 305 -3.53 1.87 -15.42
C LEU A 305 -3.88 2.03 -13.94
N ALA A 306 -3.01 1.52 -13.08
CA ALA A 306 -3.03 1.83 -11.66
C ALA A 306 -1.75 2.51 -11.22
N TRP A 307 -1.86 3.45 -10.28
CA TRP A 307 -0.72 4.15 -9.71
C TRP A 307 -0.97 4.55 -8.25
N GLU A 308 0.11 4.70 -7.50
CA GLU A 308 0.07 5.26 -6.15
C GLU A 308 -0.02 6.80 -6.21
N THR A 309 -0.77 7.39 -5.28
CA THR A 309 -0.80 8.83 -5.09
C THR A 309 0.15 9.27 -3.97
N ASP A 310 0.47 10.57 -3.90
CA ASP A 310 1.20 11.14 -2.76
C ASP A 310 0.39 11.09 -1.46
N GLN A 311 -0.94 10.90 -1.55
CA GLN A 311 -1.84 10.84 -0.40
C GLN A 311 -1.78 9.45 0.25
N ARG A 312 -1.77 9.46 1.58
CA ARG A 312 -1.97 8.26 2.39
C ARG A 312 -3.36 8.32 3.01
N PHE A 313 -4.06 7.20 2.95
CA PHE A 313 -5.28 7.01 3.72
C PHE A 313 -4.91 6.99 5.21
N GLY A 314 -5.66 7.66 6.08
CA GLY A 314 -5.29 7.75 7.49
C GLY A 314 -6.42 8.16 8.43
N LEU A 315 -6.20 7.93 9.72
CA LEU A 315 -7.08 8.36 10.80
C LEU A 315 -6.29 9.24 11.78
N GLU A 316 -6.94 10.26 12.32
CA GLU A 316 -6.37 11.15 13.32
C GLU A 316 -7.16 11.07 14.63
N TYR A 317 -6.43 11.06 15.74
CA TYR A 317 -6.98 11.29 17.07
C TYR A 317 -6.28 12.47 17.71
N ALA A 318 -7.06 13.47 18.13
CA ALA A 318 -6.58 14.62 18.88
C ALA A 318 -7.16 14.58 20.29
N ALA A 319 -6.31 14.63 21.30
CA ALA A 319 -6.75 14.74 22.69
C ALA A 319 -6.86 16.22 23.08
N GLU A 320 -8.06 16.66 23.46
CA GLU A 320 -8.34 18.06 23.83
C GLU A 320 -7.56 18.49 25.08
N ASP A 321 -7.48 17.60 26.07
CA ASP A 321 -6.90 17.88 27.40
C ASP A 321 -5.50 17.29 27.60
N ALA A 322 -4.89 16.72 26.56
CA ALA A 322 -3.55 16.20 26.70
C ALA A 322 -2.57 17.37 26.86
N THR A 323 -1.91 17.41 28.02
CA THR A 323 -0.66 18.14 28.24
C THR A 323 0.55 17.23 28.20
N PRO A 324 1.12 16.91 27.01
CA PRO A 324 2.44 16.30 26.96
C PRO A 324 3.23 16.78 25.72
N SER A 325 4.46 16.30 25.53
CA SER A 325 5.42 16.75 24.48
C SER A 325 4.71 17.22 23.20
N ASP A 326 4.96 18.45 22.73
CA ASP A 326 4.27 19.18 21.63
C ASP A 326 4.19 18.44 20.25
N GLY A 327 4.49 17.14 20.20
CA GLY A 327 4.59 16.34 19.00
C GLY A 327 3.30 15.66 18.54
N VAL A 328 3.24 15.48 17.23
CA VAL A 328 2.35 14.54 16.54
C VAL A 328 3.07 13.18 16.49
N LEU A 329 2.41 12.12 16.92
CA LEU A 329 2.88 10.75 16.72
C LEU A 329 2.28 10.21 15.43
N GLU A 330 3.12 9.98 14.43
CA GLU A 330 2.70 9.34 13.17
C GLU A 330 3.12 7.88 13.17
N ILE A 331 2.18 6.98 12.91
CA ILE A 331 2.41 5.53 12.85
C ILE A 331 1.88 5.01 11.51
N GLU A 332 2.80 4.49 10.70
CA GLU A 332 2.44 3.83 9.45
C GLU A 332 1.93 2.39 9.68
N VAL A 333 0.79 2.04 9.09
CA VAL A 333 0.17 0.72 9.04
C VAL A 333 0.22 0.26 7.57
N PRO A 334 1.34 -0.32 7.11
CA PRO A 334 1.56 -0.57 5.68
C PRO A 334 0.48 -1.46 5.06
N ASP A 335 -0.10 -2.39 5.83
CA ASP A 335 -1.16 -3.30 5.36
C ASP A 335 -2.57 -2.68 5.24
N ALA A 336 -2.73 -1.41 5.60
CA ALA A 336 -3.99 -0.71 5.45
C ALA A 336 -4.01 0.00 4.09
N HIS A 337 -4.79 -0.53 3.14
CA HIS A 337 -4.89 0.00 1.80
C HIS A 337 -6.21 0.74 1.56
N PHE A 338 -6.16 1.67 0.62
CA PHE A 338 -7.32 2.35 0.07
C PHE A 338 -7.17 2.41 -1.44
N TRP A 339 -8.08 1.76 -2.17
CA TRP A 339 -8.03 1.63 -3.63
C TRP A 339 -9.31 2.20 -4.24
N VAL A 340 -9.15 2.97 -5.32
CA VAL A 340 -10.25 3.64 -5.99
C VAL A 340 -10.24 3.34 -7.47
N LEU A 341 -11.41 3.02 -8.02
CA LEU A 341 -11.70 3.08 -9.44
C LEU A 341 -12.22 4.48 -9.76
N ALA A 342 -11.50 5.25 -10.57
CA ALA A 342 -11.93 6.58 -10.96
C ALA A 342 -13.16 6.53 -11.89
N ALA A 343 -13.91 7.63 -11.93
CA ALA A 343 -14.98 7.80 -12.91
C ALA A 343 -14.43 7.78 -14.34
N ASP A 344 -15.28 7.37 -15.28
CA ASP A 344 -15.02 7.19 -16.71
C ASP A 344 -13.87 6.22 -17.04
N THR A 345 -13.50 5.36 -16.09
CA THR A 345 -12.49 4.31 -16.32
C THR A 345 -13.06 3.24 -17.24
N VAL A 346 -12.37 2.97 -18.35
CA VAL A 346 -12.58 1.83 -19.24
C VAL A 346 -12.14 0.56 -18.54
N VAL A 347 -13.04 -0.41 -18.44
CA VAL A 347 -12.85 -1.67 -17.71
C VAL A 347 -12.93 -2.90 -18.62
N GLY A 348 -13.22 -2.68 -19.90
CA GLY A 348 -13.32 -3.73 -20.91
C GLY A 348 -13.74 -3.18 -22.28
N CYS A 349 -13.94 -4.09 -23.23
CA CYS A 349 -14.61 -3.83 -24.49
C CYS A 349 -15.64 -4.93 -24.78
N THR A 350 -16.74 -4.59 -25.45
CA THR A 350 -17.75 -5.56 -25.88
C THR A 350 -17.23 -6.39 -27.05
N GLN A 351 -17.98 -7.43 -27.44
CA GLN A 351 -17.67 -8.23 -28.64
C GLN A 351 -17.72 -7.41 -29.93
N ASP A 352 -18.49 -6.32 -29.94
CA ASP A 352 -18.60 -5.39 -31.06
C ASP A 352 -17.51 -4.31 -31.03
N GLY A 353 -16.62 -4.33 -30.02
CA GLY A 353 -15.51 -3.40 -29.84
C GLY A 353 -15.89 -2.06 -29.22
N GLU A 354 -17.07 -1.95 -28.61
CA GLU A 354 -17.43 -0.75 -27.84
C GLU A 354 -16.72 -0.76 -26.48
N LEU A 355 -16.11 0.36 -26.09
CA LEU A 355 -15.47 0.49 -24.78
C LEU A 355 -16.52 0.47 -23.67
N GLN A 356 -16.31 -0.38 -22.68
CA GLN A 356 -17.13 -0.44 -21.48
C GLN A 356 -16.52 0.44 -20.40
N THR A 357 -17.24 1.46 -19.96
CA THR A 357 -16.76 2.41 -18.95
C THR A 357 -17.57 2.36 -17.66
N ARG A 358 -16.88 2.73 -16.58
CA ARG A 358 -17.49 2.99 -15.29
C ARG A 358 -17.86 4.47 -15.19
N SER A 359 -19.14 4.82 -15.13
CA SER A 359 -19.60 6.22 -15.05
C SER A 359 -19.28 6.93 -13.74
N THR A 360 -19.15 6.20 -12.63
CA THR A 360 -18.99 6.79 -11.29
C THR A 360 -17.77 6.24 -10.58
N ALA A 361 -17.05 7.10 -9.85
CA ALA A 361 -15.94 6.66 -9.02
C ALA A 361 -16.43 5.65 -7.96
N SER A 362 -15.60 4.67 -7.61
CA SER A 362 -15.99 3.61 -6.67
C SER A 362 -14.80 3.13 -5.86
N VAL A 363 -15.04 2.81 -4.58
CA VAL A 363 -14.02 2.26 -3.69
C VAL A 363 -13.89 0.76 -3.97
N LEU A 364 -12.69 0.33 -4.35
CA LEU A 364 -12.35 -1.07 -4.62
C LEU A 364 -11.87 -1.80 -3.37
N ARG A 365 -11.24 -1.09 -2.44
CA ARG A 365 -10.79 -1.63 -1.15
C ARG A 365 -10.65 -0.50 -0.14
N GLN A 366 -11.08 -0.75 1.09
CA GLN A 366 -10.95 0.19 2.21
C GLN A 366 -10.68 -0.56 3.50
N ASP A 367 -9.46 -0.45 4.03
CA ASP A 367 -9.03 -1.11 5.26
C ASP A 367 -9.22 -0.24 6.53
N ASN A 368 -10.34 0.50 6.63
CA ASN A 368 -10.63 1.38 7.79
C ASN A 368 -10.52 0.64 9.12
N ASP A 369 -11.09 -0.58 9.20
CA ASP A 369 -11.08 -1.39 10.41
C ASP A 369 -9.66 -1.69 10.92
N ARG A 370 -8.68 -1.84 10.02
CA ARG A 370 -7.28 -2.06 10.40
C ARG A 370 -6.69 -0.82 11.06
N LEU A 371 -6.94 0.36 10.50
CA LEU A 371 -6.50 1.62 11.11
C LEU A 371 -7.20 1.88 12.43
N LEU A 372 -8.50 1.59 12.53
CA LEU A 372 -9.28 1.72 13.77
C LEU A 372 -8.76 0.81 14.88
N PHE A 373 -8.48 -0.46 14.57
CA PHE A 373 -7.88 -1.40 15.50
C PHE A 373 -6.48 -0.96 15.94
N ALA A 374 -5.64 -0.54 14.99
CA ALA A 374 -4.30 -0.04 15.28
C ALA A 374 -4.35 1.22 16.16
N LEU A 375 -5.27 2.15 15.88
CA LEU A 375 -5.50 3.34 16.69
C LEU A 375 -5.94 2.98 18.10
N ALA A 376 -6.88 2.05 18.28
CA ALA A 376 -7.29 1.59 19.61
C ALA A 376 -6.11 1.04 20.43
N GLY A 377 -5.19 0.31 19.78
CA GLY A 377 -3.95 -0.17 20.40
C GLY A 377 -2.96 0.94 20.75
N VAL A 378 -2.82 1.95 19.88
CA VAL A 378 -1.99 3.12 20.16
C VAL A 378 -2.58 3.93 21.31
N LEU A 379 -3.90 4.12 21.36
CA LEU A 379 -4.57 4.76 22.49
C LEU A 379 -4.32 4.00 23.80
N SER A 380 -4.43 2.67 23.77
CA SER A 380 -4.17 1.82 24.94
C SER A 380 -2.75 1.95 25.48
N ARG A 381 -1.79 2.13 24.57
CA ARG A 381 -0.37 2.31 24.90
C ARG A 381 -0.04 3.71 25.39
N TYR A 382 -0.56 4.76 24.74
CA TYR A 382 -0.09 6.14 24.91
C TYR A 382 -0.97 7.03 25.79
N TYR A 383 -2.25 6.68 25.97
CA TYR A 383 -3.19 7.44 26.79
C TYR A 383 -3.66 6.70 28.04
N GLY A 384 -3.25 5.44 28.23
CA GLY A 384 -3.45 4.73 29.50
C GLY A 384 -2.54 5.25 30.61
N SER A 385 -3.03 5.16 31.85
CA SER A 385 -2.26 5.56 33.04
C SER A 385 -0.90 4.89 33.06
N ARG A 386 0.15 5.68 33.28
CA ARG A 386 1.52 5.22 33.09
C ARG A 386 2.31 5.16 34.38
N HIS A 387 2.66 3.94 34.75
CA HIS A 387 3.52 3.67 35.88
C HIS A 387 4.81 2.98 35.42
N ARG A 388 5.90 3.27 36.12
CA ARG A 388 7.12 2.47 36.12
C ARG A 388 7.35 2.00 37.55
N ALA A 389 7.65 0.72 37.69
CA ALA A 389 8.00 0.12 38.97
C ALA A 389 9.33 -0.62 38.85
N GLU A 390 10.17 -0.46 39.85
CA GLU A 390 11.35 -1.29 40.06
C GLU A 390 11.28 -1.82 41.49
N ILE A 391 11.19 -3.14 41.63
CA ILE A 391 11.04 -3.83 42.91
C ILE A 391 12.21 -4.79 43.03
N THR A 392 13.06 -4.60 44.04
CA THR A 392 14.17 -5.50 44.34
C THR A 392 13.92 -6.19 45.66
N VAL A 393 14.02 -7.51 45.64
CA VAL A 393 13.95 -8.37 46.84
C VAL A 393 15.22 -9.18 46.99
N HIS A 394 15.48 -9.63 48.21
CA HIS A 394 16.51 -10.63 48.48
C HIS A 394 16.13 -11.99 47.90
N ASP A 395 17.15 -12.83 47.72
CA ASP A 395 17.08 -14.18 47.18
C ASP A 395 16.76 -14.27 45.68
N LEU A 396 16.90 -15.49 45.14
CA LEU A 396 16.59 -15.84 43.76
C LEU A 396 15.14 -16.33 43.67
N VAL A 397 14.22 -15.38 43.51
CA VAL A 397 12.79 -15.66 43.46
C VAL A 397 12.42 -16.06 42.01
N PRO A 398 11.65 -17.14 41.79
CA PRO A 398 11.35 -17.67 40.45
C PRO A 398 10.24 -16.87 39.76
N TRP A 399 10.45 -15.56 39.60
CA TRP A 399 9.45 -14.65 39.04
C TRP A 399 9.37 -14.66 37.51
N SER A 400 10.17 -15.46 36.81
CA SER A 400 10.19 -15.50 35.33
C SER A 400 8.81 -15.61 34.67
N GLY A 401 7.84 -16.28 35.31
CA GLY A 401 6.46 -16.39 34.85
C GLY A 401 5.62 -15.10 34.91
N PHE A 402 6.14 -14.04 35.51
CA PHE A 402 5.48 -12.73 35.60
C PHE A 402 5.70 -11.84 34.39
N LEU A 403 6.63 -12.17 33.48
CA LEU A 403 6.86 -11.42 32.26
C LEU A 403 5.57 -11.28 31.44
N GLY A 404 5.24 -10.05 31.06
CA GLY A 404 4.03 -9.73 30.29
C GLY A 404 2.75 -9.55 31.12
N GLN A 405 2.76 -9.89 32.41
CA GLN A 405 1.62 -9.61 33.30
C GLN A 405 1.57 -8.12 33.67
N ILE A 406 0.39 -7.60 33.96
CA ILE A 406 0.21 -6.24 34.47
C ILE A 406 0.43 -6.23 35.98
N LEU A 407 1.46 -5.53 36.46
CA LEU A 407 1.57 -5.16 37.86
C LEU A 407 0.46 -4.15 38.19
N ARG A 408 -0.54 -4.62 38.94
CA ARG A 408 -1.75 -3.86 39.32
C ARG A 408 -1.63 -3.14 40.65
N GLY A 409 -0.86 -3.71 41.57
CA GLY A 409 -0.78 -3.18 42.91
C GLY A 409 0.37 -3.78 43.68
N VAL A 410 0.96 -2.92 44.51
CA VAL A 410 1.93 -3.33 45.53
C VAL A 410 1.32 -3.01 46.88
N GLU A 411 1.14 -4.04 47.70
CA GLU A 411 0.62 -3.88 49.06
C GLU A 411 1.79 -3.58 50.00
N THR A 412 1.75 -2.45 50.70
CA THR A 412 2.78 -2.00 51.67
C THR A 412 2.13 -1.35 52.88
N ASP A 413 2.53 -1.75 54.09
CA ASP A 413 2.18 -1.11 55.37
C ASP A 413 0.67 -0.83 55.53
N GLY A 414 -0.18 -1.81 55.19
CA GLY A 414 -1.64 -1.69 55.28
C GLY A 414 -2.32 -0.83 54.20
N GLY A 415 -1.59 -0.36 53.18
CA GLY A 415 -2.12 0.32 52.01
C GLY A 415 -1.82 -0.41 50.69
N THR A 416 -2.66 -0.22 49.68
CA THR A 416 -2.41 -0.71 48.31
C THR A 416 -2.06 0.47 47.42
N GLN A 417 -0.85 0.49 46.87
CA GLN A 417 -0.52 1.41 45.79
C GLN A 417 -0.95 0.78 44.46
N GLU A 418 -2.12 1.20 43.97
CA GLU A 418 -2.63 0.79 42.66
C GLU A 418 -1.77 1.38 41.54
N MET A 419 -1.50 0.57 40.52
CA MET A 419 -0.74 0.95 39.35
C MET A 419 -1.10 0.08 38.16
N ALA A 420 -0.54 0.42 37.00
CA ALA A 420 -0.76 -0.30 35.77
C ALA A 420 0.52 -0.26 34.95
N ALA A 421 1.27 -1.35 34.98
CA ALA A 421 2.50 -1.46 34.21
C ALA A 421 2.78 -2.92 33.82
N PRO A 422 3.01 -3.25 32.54
CA PRO A 422 3.43 -4.59 32.16
C PRO A 422 4.83 -4.87 32.73
N VAL A 423 5.04 -6.07 33.28
CA VAL A 423 6.36 -6.54 33.72
C VAL A 423 7.21 -6.82 32.49
N THR A 424 8.27 -6.05 32.29
CA THR A 424 9.12 -6.14 31.10
C THR A 424 10.40 -6.93 31.35
N THR A 425 10.92 -6.87 32.57
CA THR A 425 12.23 -7.43 32.89
C THR A 425 12.23 -8.04 34.28
N ILE A 426 12.88 -9.20 34.37
CA ILE A 426 13.19 -9.85 35.64
C ILE A 426 14.65 -10.22 35.58
N SER A 427 15.43 -9.68 36.50
CA SER A 427 16.87 -9.93 36.57
C SER A 427 17.21 -10.54 37.92
N TRP A 428 18.20 -11.41 37.89
CA TRP A 428 18.79 -11.99 39.09
C TRP A 428 20.23 -11.53 39.17
N SER A 429 20.66 -11.15 40.37
CA SER A 429 22.05 -10.81 40.63
C SER A 429 22.58 -11.58 41.83
N LEU A 430 23.87 -11.94 41.76
CA LEU A 430 24.61 -12.57 42.85
C LEU A 430 25.83 -11.70 43.11
N SER A 431 25.87 -11.09 44.28
CA SER A 431 26.97 -10.26 44.74
C SER A 431 28.16 -11.11 45.19
N PRO A 432 29.40 -10.58 45.18
CA PRO A 432 30.59 -11.31 45.64
C PRO A 432 30.55 -11.75 47.11
N ASP A 433 29.73 -11.10 47.94
CA ASP A 433 29.52 -11.45 49.35
C ASP A 433 28.52 -12.60 49.54
N GLY A 434 28.01 -13.16 48.44
CA GLY A 434 27.03 -14.25 48.43
C GLY A 434 25.58 -13.80 48.60
N THR A 435 25.32 -12.48 48.70
CA THR A 435 23.95 -11.97 48.68
C THR A 435 23.37 -12.11 47.27
N SER A 436 22.13 -12.57 47.19
CA SER A 436 21.40 -12.65 45.92
C SER A 436 20.18 -11.75 45.96
N THR A 437 19.83 -11.21 44.80
CA THR A 437 18.63 -10.37 44.63
C THR A 437 17.90 -10.72 43.36
N THR A 438 16.59 -10.49 43.39
CA THR A 438 15.71 -10.52 42.24
C THR A 438 15.13 -9.12 42.04
N THR A 439 15.32 -8.56 40.86
CA THR A 439 14.75 -7.26 40.48
C THR A 439 13.68 -7.47 39.42
N LEU A 440 12.47 -7.00 39.72
CA LEU A 440 11.36 -6.90 38.78
C LEU A 440 11.26 -5.45 38.31
N SER A 441 11.27 -5.26 36.99
CA SER A 441 10.98 -3.98 36.36
C SER A 441 9.66 -4.08 35.59
N ALA A 442 8.74 -3.18 35.90
CA ALA A 442 7.49 -3.00 35.17
C ALA A 442 7.41 -1.59 34.60
N GLY A 443 6.86 -1.45 33.41
CA GLY A 443 6.69 -0.17 32.75
C GLY A 443 6.55 -0.31 31.25
N TYR A 444 6.43 0.82 30.57
CA TYR A 444 6.38 0.81 29.11
C TYR A 444 7.79 0.55 28.58
N ALA A 445 7.96 -0.56 27.86
CA ALA A 445 9.19 -0.87 27.15
C ALA A 445 9.59 0.32 26.26
N GLY A 446 10.87 0.70 26.37
CA GLY A 446 11.48 1.89 25.76
C GLY A 446 11.17 2.05 24.29
#